data_AF-F8Q4J9-F1
#
_entry.id   AF-F8Q4J9-F1
#
_cell.length_a   1.000
_cell.length_b   1.000
_cell.length_c   1.000
_cell.angle_alpha   90.00
_cell.angle_beta   90.00
_cell.angle_gamma   90.00
#
_symmetry.space_group_name_H-M   'P 1'
#
loop_
_entity.id
_entity.type
_entity.pdbx_description
1 polymer ?
#
loop_
_entity_poly.entity_id
_entity_poly.type
_entity_poly.pdbx_seq_one_letter_code
_entity_poly.pdbx_strand_id
1 'polypeptide(L)'
;MSGSFEVWFCSLHTIVKNILSNPEFVGQFNYGPVCKYNSTGKQKYQHFMSIPNTYGSMFVPIILQSNKTTILVATGQNEIYPINISIWNVHNSVCRAHRNAVSLLGFLLTPKTAKKYVNDTKFQNFRWQLFHCSTSHITQEHPKLCGVQMPI
;
A
#
# COMPACT_ATOMS: atom_id res chain seq x y z
N MET A 1 -27.20 5.90 -10.62
CA MET A 1 -26.41 7.11 -10.93
C MET A 1 -24.96 6.68 -11.12
N SER A 2 -24.36 6.96 -12.27
CA SER A 2 -22.92 6.85 -12.50
C SER A 2 -22.25 8.02 -11.79
N GLY A 3 -21.33 7.75 -10.85
CA GLY A 3 -20.51 8.76 -10.21
C GLY A 3 -19.06 8.57 -10.63
N SER A 4 -18.39 9.64 -11.08
CA SER A 4 -16.95 9.64 -11.26
C SER A 4 -16.27 10.12 -9.99
N PHE A 5 -15.30 9.36 -9.49
CA PHE A 5 -14.50 9.75 -8.34
C PHE A 5 -13.06 10.00 -8.76
N GLU A 6 -12.50 11.11 -8.29
CA GLU A 6 -11.13 11.51 -8.56
C GLU A 6 -10.18 10.95 -7.49
N VAL A 7 -9.12 10.28 -7.92
CA VAL A 7 -8.12 9.68 -7.03
C VAL A 7 -6.83 10.47 -7.11
N TRP A 8 -6.35 10.96 -5.98
CA TRP A 8 -5.08 11.68 -5.87
C TRP A 8 -4.03 10.78 -5.24
N PHE A 9 -2.93 10.55 -5.95
CA PHE A 9 -1.82 9.71 -5.51
C PHE A 9 -0.49 10.18 -6.11
N CYS A 10 0.61 9.83 -5.44
CA CYS A 10 1.97 10.03 -5.93
C CYS A 10 2.40 8.84 -6.79
N SER A 11 3.34 9.05 -7.72
CA SER A 11 3.93 7.93 -8.48
C SER A 11 4.63 6.94 -7.53
N LEU A 12 4.22 5.68 -7.63
CA LEU A 12 4.77 4.57 -6.85
C LEU A 12 6.24 4.37 -7.19
N HIS A 13 6.57 4.39 -8.49
CA HIS A 13 7.95 4.29 -8.96
C HIS A 13 8.84 5.40 -8.38
N THR A 14 8.34 6.64 -8.31
CA THR A 14 9.10 7.77 -7.78
C THR A 14 9.36 7.61 -6.28
N ILE A 15 8.35 7.21 -5.51
CA ILE A 15 8.53 6.97 -4.07
C ILE A 15 9.52 5.84 -3.83
N VAL A 16 9.38 4.71 -4.53
CA VAL A 16 10.29 3.56 -4.38
C VAL A 16 11.73 3.95 -4.74
N LYS A 17 11.93 4.72 -5.82
CA LYS A 17 13.26 5.27 -6.16
C LYS A 17 13.82 6.13 -5.03
N ASN A 18 13.02 7.03 -4.46
CA ASN A 18 13.45 7.88 -3.36
C ASN A 18 13.86 7.08 -2.12
N ILE A 19 13.10 6.02 -1.79
CA ILE A 19 13.43 5.10 -0.69
C ILE A 19 14.77 4.41 -0.99
N LEU A 20 14.97 3.86 -2.20
CA LEU A 20 16.19 3.17 -2.58
C LEU A 20 17.42 4.09 -2.69
N SER A 21 17.22 5.35 -3.08
CA SER A 21 18.29 6.35 -3.18
C SER A 21 18.69 6.97 -1.85
N ASN A 22 18.03 6.61 -0.74
CA ASN A 22 18.37 7.15 0.58
C ASN A 22 19.74 6.61 1.07
N PRO A 23 20.76 7.46 1.24
CA PRO A 23 22.09 7.03 1.70
C PRO A 23 22.07 6.44 3.11
N GLU A 24 21.09 6.80 3.96
CA GLU A 24 20.95 6.23 5.30
C GLU A 24 20.59 4.75 5.31
N PHE A 25 20.15 4.21 4.16
CA PHE A 25 19.76 2.82 4.01
C PHE A 25 20.89 1.94 3.46
N VAL A 26 22.06 2.50 3.14
CA VAL A 26 23.21 1.71 2.70
C VAL A 26 23.52 0.63 3.75
N GLY A 27 23.57 -0.63 3.31
CA GLY A 27 23.74 -1.80 4.18
C GLY A 27 22.54 -2.19 5.05
N GLN A 28 21.41 -1.49 4.97
CA GLN A 28 20.20 -1.73 5.76
C GLN A 28 19.10 -2.47 4.99
N PHE A 29 19.40 -2.97 3.80
CA PHE A 29 18.50 -3.82 3.04
C PHE A 29 19.24 -5.04 2.49
N ASN A 30 18.47 -6.10 2.26
CA ASN A 30 18.99 -7.32 1.66
C ASN A 30 19.02 -7.15 0.14
N TYR A 31 20.23 -6.97 -0.42
CA TYR A 31 20.45 -6.81 -1.87
C TYR A 31 20.21 -8.11 -2.65
N GLY A 32 20.31 -9.25 -2.00
CA GLY A 32 20.09 -10.57 -2.57
C GLY A 32 19.20 -11.43 -1.69
N PRO A 33 18.78 -12.60 -2.20
CA PRO A 33 17.98 -13.53 -1.44
C PRO A 33 18.75 -14.05 -0.22
N VAL A 34 18.05 -14.11 0.91
CA VAL A 34 18.61 -14.61 2.17
C VAL A 34 18.20 -16.08 2.32
N CYS A 35 19.13 -16.98 2.01
CA CYS A 35 18.99 -18.42 2.22
C CYS A 35 19.54 -18.78 3.60
N LYS A 36 18.64 -19.01 4.57
CA LYS A 36 19.02 -19.61 5.86
C LYS A 36 18.83 -21.12 5.77
N TYR A 37 19.86 -21.88 6.12
CA TYR A 37 19.79 -23.34 6.20
C TYR A 37 19.75 -23.80 7.65
N ASN A 38 19.07 -24.91 7.90
CA ASN A 38 19.11 -25.60 9.18
C ASN A 38 20.40 -26.40 9.36
N SER A 39 20.65 -26.85 10.58
CA SER A 39 21.68 -27.85 10.89
C SER A 39 21.56 -29.13 10.05
N THR A 40 20.38 -29.41 9.50
CA THR A 40 20.09 -30.54 8.62
C THR A 40 20.23 -30.23 7.13
N GLY A 41 20.73 -29.05 6.75
CA GLY A 41 20.91 -28.64 5.35
C GLY A 41 19.61 -28.25 4.60
N LYS A 42 18.44 -28.33 5.25
CA LYS A 42 17.18 -27.86 4.67
C LYS A 42 17.04 -26.34 4.76
N GLN A 43 16.57 -25.71 3.69
CA GLN A 43 16.29 -24.27 3.66
C GLN A 43 15.12 -23.91 4.59
N LYS A 44 15.30 -22.87 5.40
CA LYS A 44 14.26 -22.25 6.23
C LYS A 44 13.64 -21.07 5.49
N TYR A 45 12.36 -21.20 5.17
CA TYR A 45 11.54 -20.10 4.66
C TYR A 45 10.97 -19.32 5.85
N GLN A 46 11.75 -18.38 6.38
CA GLN A 46 11.31 -17.51 7.47
C GLN A 46 11.12 -16.06 7.03
N HIS A 47 11.73 -15.68 5.91
CA HIS A 47 11.67 -14.33 5.38
C HIS A 47 11.22 -14.38 3.92
N PHE A 48 10.47 -13.36 3.50
CA PHE A 48 10.00 -13.22 2.11
C PHE A 48 11.15 -13.21 1.07
N MET A 49 12.36 -12.89 1.52
CA MET A 49 13.59 -12.88 0.72
C MET A 49 14.24 -14.27 0.54
N SER A 50 13.63 -15.35 1.02
CA SER A 50 14.11 -16.72 0.80
C SER A 50 13.68 -17.27 -0.58
N ILE A 51 13.83 -16.46 -1.63
CA ILE A 51 13.55 -16.82 -3.02
C ILE A 51 14.81 -17.38 -3.68
N PRO A 52 14.72 -18.45 -4.48
CA PRO A 52 15.89 -18.97 -5.18
C PRO A 52 16.30 -18.05 -6.33
N ASN A 53 17.61 -17.79 -6.42
CA ASN A 53 18.36 -17.31 -7.59
C ASN A 53 17.76 -16.11 -8.37
N THR A 54 18.19 -14.90 -7.99
CA THR A 54 17.84 -13.66 -8.71
C THR A 54 18.86 -13.25 -9.79
N TYR A 55 19.81 -14.12 -10.18
CA TYR A 55 20.84 -13.82 -11.20
C TYR A 55 21.57 -12.48 -11.00
N GLY A 56 21.84 -12.10 -9.75
CA GLY A 56 22.50 -10.83 -9.41
C GLY A 56 21.57 -9.60 -9.40
N SER A 57 20.28 -9.76 -9.70
CA SER A 57 19.28 -8.70 -9.53
C SER A 57 18.79 -8.61 -8.09
N MET A 58 18.46 -7.39 -7.66
CA MET A 58 17.87 -7.13 -6.35
C MET A 58 16.35 -7.25 -6.43
N PHE A 59 15.78 -8.11 -5.60
CA PHE A 59 14.33 -8.20 -5.44
C PHE A 59 13.83 -7.15 -4.45
N VAL A 60 12.87 -6.32 -4.88
CA VAL A 60 12.33 -5.20 -4.11
C VAL A 60 10.84 -5.42 -3.87
N PRO A 61 10.48 -6.17 -2.82
CA PRO A 61 9.07 -6.36 -2.46
C PRO A 61 8.48 -5.03 -1.98
N ILE A 62 7.50 -4.53 -2.73
CA ILE A 62 6.71 -3.34 -2.38
C ILE A 62 5.53 -3.77 -1.52
N ILE A 63 5.33 -3.09 -0.39
CA ILE A 63 4.18 -3.31 0.47
C ILE A 63 3.34 -2.05 0.52
N LEU A 64 2.04 -2.24 0.34
CA LEU A 64 1.04 -1.22 0.51
C LEU A 64 0.22 -1.52 1.76
N GLN A 65 0.09 -0.53 2.63
CA GLN A 65 -0.67 -0.65 3.85
C GLN A 65 -1.65 0.51 3.95
N SER A 66 -2.94 0.17 4.05
CA SER A 66 -3.99 1.14 4.36
C SER A 66 -4.42 1.00 5.82
N ASN A 67 -4.56 2.12 6.52
CA ASN A 67 -5.16 2.14 7.86
C ASN A 67 -6.29 3.16 7.90
N LYS A 68 -7.36 2.85 8.64
CA LYS A 68 -8.44 3.80 8.89
C LYS A 68 -7.93 4.89 9.83
N THR A 69 -7.98 6.14 9.39
CA THR A 69 -7.55 7.29 10.20
C THR A 69 -8.66 8.33 10.28
N THR A 70 -8.71 9.04 11.40
CA THR A 70 -9.74 10.02 11.72
C THR A 70 -9.09 11.40 11.73
N ILE A 71 -9.36 12.28 10.75
CA ILE A 71 -8.59 13.53 10.54
C ILE A 71 -9.15 14.73 11.34
N LEU A 72 -10.46 14.77 11.61
CA LEU A 72 -11.10 15.82 12.41
C LEU A 72 -12.04 15.17 13.43
N VAL A 73 -12.51 15.90 14.44
CA VAL A 73 -13.49 15.41 15.43
C VAL A 73 -14.83 16.16 15.32
N ALA A 74 -14.83 17.36 14.74
CA ALA A 74 -15.95 18.32 14.85
C ALA A 74 -16.99 18.24 13.70
N THR A 75 -16.67 17.66 12.56
CA THR A 75 -17.59 17.52 11.42
C THR A 75 -17.86 16.04 11.23
N GLY A 76 -19.12 15.60 11.09
CA GLY A 76 -19.53 14.17 11.11
C GLY A 76 -18.94 13.26 10.01
N GLN A 77 -17.87 13.66 9.32
CA GLN A 77 -17.12 12.92 8.33
C GLN A 77 -15.63 13.01 8.67
N ASN A 78 -15.15 12.00 9.39
CA ASN A 78 -13.77 12.02 9.86
C ASN A 78 -12.91 10.90 9.29
N GLU A 79 -13.52 9.89 8.66
CA GLU A 79 -12.80 8.68 8.24
C GLU A 79 -12.13 8.88 6.88
N ILE A 80 -10.80 8.83 6.88
CA ILE A 80 -9.95 8.85 5.70
C ILE A 80 -9.02 7.64 5.77
N TYR A 81 -8.80 7.02 4.62
CA TYR A 81 -7.98 5.81 4.47
C TYR A 81 -6.73 6.13 3.65
N PRO A 82 -5.63 6.60 4.28
CA PRO A 82 -4.35 6.74 3.60
C PRO A 82 -3.83 5.36 3.17
N ILE A 83 -3.21 5.30 1.99
CA ILE A 83 -2.35 4.19 1.58
C ILE A 83 -0.92 4.63 1.80
N ASN A 84 -0.21 3.90 2.65
CA ASN A 84 1.23 4.02 2.81
C ASN A 84 1.94 2.96 1.97
N ILE A 85 3.13 3.30 1.51
CA ILE A 85 4.03 2.43 0.76
C ILE A 85 5.35 2.27 1.51
N SER A 86 5.87 1.05 1.51
CA SER A 86 7.20 0.74 2.02
C SER A 86 7.84 -0.38 1.21
N ILE A 87 9.14 -0.56 1.40
CA ILE A 87 9.88 -1.69 0.84
C ILE A 87 10.17 -2.69 1.95
N TRP A 88 9.87 -3.96 1.72
CA TRP A 88 9.99 -5.00 2.74
C TRP A 88 11.39 -5.59 2.91
N ASN A 89 12.28 -5.38 1.93
CA ASN A 89 13.67 -5.85 2.04
C ASN A 89 14.53 -4.98 2.99
N VAL A 90 13.95 -3.92 3.55
CA VAL A 90 14.54 -3.04 4.55
C VAL A 90 14.51 -3.73 5.91
N HIS A 91 15.61 -3.62 6.66
CA HIS A 91 15.69 -4.17 8.01
C HIS A 91 14.70 -3.46 8.94
N ASN A 92 14.06 -4.22 9.84
CA ASN A 92 13.01 -3.70 10.73
C ASN A 92 13.49 -2.53 11.61
N SER A 93 14.79 -2.44 11.90
CA SER A 93 15.42 -1.29 12.57
C SER A 93 15.14 0.03 11.85
N VAL A 94 15.18 0.03 10.52
CA VAL A 94 14.99 1.23 9.70
C VAL A 94 13.51 1.61 9.60
N CYS A 95 12.61 0.63 9.52
CA CYS A 95 11.16 0.88 9.58
C CYS A 95 10.74 1.57 10.89
N ARG A 96 11.41 1.24 12.01
CA ARG A 96 11.12 1.85 13.32
C ARG A 96 11.84 3.18 13.56
N ALA A 97 12.93 3.44 12.85
CA ALA A 97 13.76 4.63 13.08
C ALA A 97 13.24 5.91 12.39
N HIS A 98 12.03 5.92 11.84
CA HIS A 98 11.42 7.10 11.18
C HIS A 98 12.24 7.68 10.01
N ARG A 99 13.13 6.89 9.39
CA ARG A 99 14.06 7.34 8.33
C ARG A 99 13.45 7.37 6.92
N ASN A 100 12.15 7.65 6.77
CA ASN A 100 11.42 7.62 5.48
C ASN A 100 11.34 6.25 4.79
N ALA A 101 11.40 5.15 5.53
CA ALA A 101 11.18 3.79 4.97
C ALA A 101 9.71 3.51 4.63
N VAL A 102 8.80 4.31 5.20
CA VAL A 102 7.36 4.30 4.91
C VAL A 102 6.99 5.70 4.43
N SER A 103 6.28 5.79 3.31
CA SER A 103 5.84 7.05 2.69
C SER A 103 4.36 6.98 2.37
N LEU A 104 3.68 8.14 2.37
CA LEU A 104 2.28 8.22 1.95
C LEU A 104 2.20 8.14 0.41
N LEU A 105 1.41 7.20 -0.11
CA LEU A 105 1.17 7.02 -1.54
C LEU A 105 -0.05 7.83 -1.99
N GLY A 106 -1.11 7.89 -1.19
CA GLY A 106 -2.33 8.61 -1.53
C GLY A 106 -3.47 8.30 -0.56
N PHE A 107 -4.69 8.69 -0.94
CA PHE A 107 -5.89 8.46 -0.14
C PHE A 107 -6.92 7.66 -0.91
N LEU A 108 -7.53 6.69 -0.24
CA LEU A 108 -8.63 5.92 -0.79
C LEU A 108 -9.94 6.67 -0.69
N LEU A 109 -10.73 6.51 -1.73
CA LEU A 109 -12.04 7.11 -1.85
C LEU A 109 -13.01 6.50 -0.84
N THR A 110 -13.62 7.36 -0.03
CA THR A 110 -14.68 6.97 0.90
C THR A 110 -15.96 7.72 0.52
N PRO A 111 -16.96 7.04 -0.07
CA PRO A 111 -18.16 7.70 -0.54
C PRO A 111 -19.04 8.10 0.64
N LYS A 112 -19.69 9.26 0.53
CA LYS A 112 -20.61 9.78 1.55
C LYS A 112 -21.98 9.11 1.38
N THR A 113 -22.63 8.78 2.49
CA THR A 113 -24.02 8.34 2.50
C THR A 113 -24.77 8.92 3.69
N ALA A 114 -26.11 8.96 3.59
CA ALA A 114 -26.95 9.31 4.73
C ALA A 114 -26.87 8.21 5.80
N LYS A 115 -26.91 8.57 7.09
CA LYS A 115 -26.81 7.61 8.22
C LYS A 115 -27.74 6.40 8.08
N LYS A 116 -28.93 6.60 7.50
CA LYS A 116 -29.93 5.55 7.24
C LYS A 116 -29.46 4.42 6.29
N TYR A 117 -28.46 4.67 5.44
CA TYR A 117 -27.98 3.70 4.45
C TYR A 117 -26.58 3.16 4.75
N VAL A 118 -26.00 3.48 5.91
CA VAL A 118 -24.64 3.02 6.28
C VAL A 118 -24.57 1.49 6.41
N ASN A 119 -25.65 0.87 6.90
CA ASN A 119 -25.77 -0.57 7.08
C ASN A 119 -26.48 -1.27 5.91
N ASP A 120 -26.76 -0.57 4.81
CA ASP A 120 -27.32 -1.18 3.62
C ASP A 120 -26.24 -2.00 2.90
N THR A 121 -26.52 -3.29 2.66
CA THR A 121 -25.64 -4.21 1.93
C THR A 121 -25.25 -3.68 0.56
N LYS A 122 -26.16 -2.99 -0.15
CA LYS A 122 -25.86 -2.40 -1.46
C LYS A 122 -24.78 -1.32 -1.34
N PHE A 123 -24.90 -0.47 -0.33
CA PHE A 123 -23.94 0.59 -0.07
C PHE A 123 -22.59 0.04 0.40
N GLN A 124 -22.58 -1.00 1.24
CA GLN A 124 -21.35 -1.67 1.64
C GLN A 124 -20.63 -2.27 0.43
N ASN A 125 -21.33 -3.00 -0.43
CA ASN A 125 -20.76 -3.55 -1.67
C ASN A 125 -20.17 -2.46 -2.57
N PHE A 126 -20.88 -1.34 -2.73
CA PHE A 126 -20.37 -0.19 -3.46
C PHE A 126 -19.09 0.39 -2.84
N ARG A 127 -19.02 0.51 -1.50
CA ARG A 127 -17.80 0.93 -0.80
C ARG A 127 -16.63 0.00 -1.08
N TRP A 128 -16.85 -1.31 -1.03
CA TRP A 128 -15.81 -2.30 -1.33
C TRP A 128 -15.35 -2.21 -2.79
N GLN A 129 -16.28 -2.07 -3.74
CA GLN A 129 -15.95 -1.88 -5.15
C GLN A 129 -15.12 -0.61 -5.37
N LEU A 130 -15.50 0.50 -4.75
CA LEU A 130 -14.75 1.75 -4.86
C LEU A 130 -13.36 1.65 -4.22
N PHE A 131 -13.23 0.94 -3.10
CA PHE A 131 -11.94 0.64 -2.46
C PHE A 131 -11.03 -0.19 -3.37
N HIS A 132 -11.54 -1.29 -3.95
CA HIS A 132 -10.74 -2.15 -4.82
C HIS A 132 -10.36 -1.47 -6.13
N CYS A 133 -11.29 -0.72 -6.73
CA CYS A 133 -11.04 0.03 -7.96
C CYS A 133 -10.03 1.16 -7.73
N SER A 134 -10.14 1.93 -6.64
CA SER A 134 -9.13 2.96 -6.31
C SER A 134 -7.76 2.36 -6.02
N THR A 135 -7.69 1.25 -5.29
CA THR A 135 -6.42 0.54 -5.05
C THR A 135 -5.79 0.06 -6.36
N SER A 136 -6.58 -0.56 -7.24
CA SER A 136 -6.11 -1.01 -8.57
C SER A 136 -5.64 0.16 -9.43
N HIS A 137 -6.30 1.30 -9.31
CA HIS A 137 -5.96 2.48 -10.08
C HIS A 137 -4.58 3.03 -9.70
N ILE A 138 -4.33 3.11 -8.39
CA ILE A 138 -3.06 3.58 -7.83
C ILE A 138 -1.91 2.62 -8.18
N THR A 139 -2.13 1.30 -8.10
CA THR A 139 -1.08 0.30 -8.35
C THR A 139 -0.71 0.15 -9.82
N GLN A 140 -1.65 0.38 -10.73
CA GLN A 140 -1.39 0.32 -12.17
C GLN A 140 -0.85 1.64 -12.74
N GLU A 141 -0.75 2.70 -11.93
CA GLU A 141 -0.39 4.06 -12.35
C GLU A 141 -1.18 4.55 -13.60
N HIS A 142 -2.42 4.07 -13.80
CA HIS A 142 -3.22 4.47 -14.95
C HIS A 142 -3.76 5.91 -14.78
N PRO A 143 -3.87 6.73 -15.83
CA PRO A 143 -4.33 8.13 -15.71
C PRO A 143 -5.86 8.35 -15.92
N LYS A 144 -6.75 7.54 -15.32
CA LYS A 144 -8.22 7.62 -15.58
C LYS A 144 -9.13 7.34 -14.38
N LEU A 145 -10.15 8.17 -14.18
CA LEU A 145 -11.25 8.03 -13.20
C LEU A 145 -11.70 6.58 -12.93
N CYS A 146 -11.79 6.22 -11.65
CA CYS A 146 -12.38 4.96 -11.20
C CYS A 146 -13.91 5.00 -11.40
N GLY A 147 -14.37 4.45 -12.52
CA GLY A 147 -15.79 4.38 -12.86
C GLY A 147 -16.48 3.25 -12.08
N VAL A 148 -17.11 3.58 -10.96
CA VAL A 148 -17.91 2.61 -10.19
C VAL A 148 -19.38 3.05 -10.21
N GLN A 149 -20.23 2.19 -10.74
CA GLN A 149 -21.67 2.41 -10.80
C GLN A 149 -22.31 1.99 -9.46
N MET A 150 -23.11 2.87 -8.84
CA MET A 150 -23.94 2.43 -7.72
C MET A 150 -25.05 1.50 -8.22
N PRO A 151 -25.21 0.29 -7.66
CA PRO A 151 -26.37 -0.54 -7.93
C PRO A 151 -27.61 0.11 -7.31
N ILE A 152 -28.66 0.25 -8.11
CA ILE A 152 -29.98 0.78 -7.70
C ILE A 152 -30.67 -0.24 -6.78
#